data_AF-A0A022PE93-F1
#
_entry.id   AF-A0A022PE93-F1
#
_cell.length_a   1.000
_cell.length_b   1.000
_cell.length_c   1.000
_cell.angle_alpha   90.00
_cell.angle_beta   90.00
_cell.angle_gamma   90.00
#
_symmetry.space_group_name_H-M   'P 1'
#
loop_
_entity.id
_entity.type
_entity.pdbx_description
1 polymer ?
#
loop_
_entity_poly.entity_id
_entity_poly.type
_entity_poly.pdbx_seq_one_letter_code
_entity_poly.pdbx_strand_id
1 'polypeptide(L)'
;MLLKKQVLFPATKKHFGLFRDPFEDSAIQSAEDVFVTPDSRYVREAMYQTARYGGFLAVSGESGSGKTTLRRYLIDRINRENTPVIVIAPYALAMEDNDVKGKTLKASNIAESIVNTLSPLENLKRFFELEDGFKKLLSIIWIGQPDLELTLNFWFY
;
A
#
# COMPACT_ATOMS: atom_id res chain seq x y z
N MET A 1 16.14 -3.07 19.72
CA MET A 1 15.82 -4.48 20.05
C MET A 1 14.46 -4.80 19.47
N LEU A 2 14.36 -5.70 18.49
CA LEU A 2 13.07 -6.19 18.02
C LEU A 2 12.51 -7.17 19.05
N LEU A 3 11.35 -6.86 19.62
CA LEU A 3 10.65 -7.77 20.52
C LEU A 3 10.31 -9.06 19.77
N LYS A 4 10.57 -10.21 20.40
CA LYS A 4 10.24 -11.51 19.82
C LYS A 4 8.71 -11.58 19.66
N LYS A 5 8.22 -11.96 18.47
CA LYS A 5 6.79 -12.12 18.18
C LYS A 5 6.16 -13.00 19.27
N GLN A 6 5.27 -12.41 20.06
CA GLN A 6 4.47 -13.15 21.03
C GLN A 6 3.25 -13.73 20.32
N VAL A 7 2.94 -15.00 20.61
CA VAL A 7 1.80 -15.71 20.04
C VAL A 7 0.82 -16.05 21.15
N LEU A 8 -0.48 -16.02 20.87
CA LEU A 8 -1.48 -16.40 21.86
C LEU A 8 -1.43 -17.90 22.13
N PHE A 9 -1.27 -18.26 23.42
CA PHE A 9 -1.32 -19.67 23.83
C PHE A 9 -2.72 -20.27 23.60
N PRO A 10 -2.83 -21.58 23.33
CA PRO A 10 -4.11 -22.25 23.14
C PRO A 10 -5.09 -22.05 24.32
N ALA A 11 -4.58 -22.00 25.55
CA ALA A 11 -5.40 -21.74 26.74
C ALA A 11 -6.01 -20.33 26.72
N THR A 12 -5.26 -19.31 26.30
CA THR A 12 -5.74 -17.92 26.13
C THR A 12 -6.79 -17.85 25.03
N LYS A 13 -6.55 -18.50 23.89
CA LYS A 13 -7.53 -18.59 22.80
C LYS A 13 -8.84 -19.21 23.27
N LYS A 14 -8.77 -20.34 24.01
CA LYS A 14 -9.95 -20.99 24.60
C LYS A 14 -10.66 -20.11 25.62
N HIS A 15 -9.92 -19.40 26.49
CA HIS A 15 -10.50 -18.53 27.52
C HIS A 15 -11.31 -17.37 26.92
N PHE A 16 -10.79 -16.73 25.87
CA PHE A 16 -11.46 -15.60 25.20
C PHE A 16 -12.38 -16.03 24.04
N GLY A 17 -12.57 -17.33 23.80
CA GLY A 17 -13.37 -17.83 22.68
C GLY A 17 -12.82 -17.47 21.29
N LEU A 18 -11.51 -17.26 21.19
CA LEU A 18 -10.83 -16.89 19.95
C LEU A 18 -10.53 -18.13 19.13
N PHE A 19 -11.19 -18.27 17.98
CA PHE A 19 -10.89 -19.33 17.01
C PHE A 19 -9.66 -19.02 16.14
N ARG A 20 -9.27 -17.74 16.09
CA ARG A 20 -8.12 -17.22 15.33
C ARG A 20 -7.32 -16.25 16.19
N ASP A 21 -6.04 -16.09 15.89
CA ASP A 21 -5.21 -15.08 16.56
C ASP A 21 -5.46 -13.70 15.92
N PRO A 22 -6.06 -12.73 16.66
CA PRO A 22 -6.36 -11.41 16.11
C PRO A 22 -5.11 -10.54 15.91
N PHE A 23 -3.93 -10.98 16.37
CA PHE A 23 -2.67 -10.23 16.26
C PHE A 23 -1.75 -10.77 15.15
N GLU A 24 -2.19 -11.79 14.41
CA GLU A 24 -1.47 -12.26 13.23
C GLU A 24 -1.66 -11.34 12.03
N ASP A 25 -0.67 -11.31 11.13
CA ASP A 25 -0.72 -10.49 9.91
C ASP A 25 -1.91 -10.87 8.99
N SER A 26 -2.43 -12.08 9.14
CA SER A 26 -3.57 -12.68 8.45
C SER A 26 -4.91 -12.47 9.18
N ALA A 27 -4.92 -11.78 10.32
CA ALA A 27 -6.13 -11.59 11.13
C ALA A 27 -7.21 -10.75 10.42
N ILE A 28 -6.79 -9.81 9.58
CA ILE A 28 -7.69 -8.97 8.77
C ILE A 28 -7.97 -9.71 7.47
N GLN A 29 -9.18 -10.27 7.34
CA GLN A 29 -9.58 -11.05 6.15
C GLN A 29 -10.63 -10.32 5.31
N SER A 30 -11.41 -9.44 5.92
CA SER A 30 -12.45 -8.69 5.22
C SER A 30 -12.64 -7.28 5.78
N ALA A 31 -13.47 -6.49 5.09
CA ALA A 31 -13.84 -5.14 5.48
C ALA A 31 -14.47 -5.07 6.89
N GLU A 32 -15.14 -6.14 7.32
CA GLU A 32 -15.83 -6.27 8.59
C GLU A 32 -14.87 -6.45 9.78
N ASP A 33 -13.65 -6.92 9.52
CA ASP A 33 -12.60 -7.06 10.55
C ASP A 33 -11.92 -5.70 10.88
N VAL A 34 -12.23 -4.64 10.14
CA VAL A 34 -11.61 -3.32 10.29
C VAL A 34 -12.52 -2.38 11.07
N PHE A 35 -12.06 -1.94 12.24
CA PHE A 35 -12.74 -0.90 13.01
C PHE A 35 -12.70 0.45 12.27
N VAL A 36 -13.88 1.06 12.05
CA VAL A 36 -14.03 2.29 11.27
C VAL A 36 -14.34 3.47 12.17
N THR A 37 -13.47 4.47 12.14
CA THR A 37 -13.69 5.80 12.74
C THR A 37 -14.14 6.78 11.65
N PRO A 38 -14.74 7.94 11.99
CA PRO A 38 -15.03 8.98 11.02
C PRO A 38 -13.81 9.40 10.19
N ASP A 39 -12.65 9.55 10.83
CA ASP A 39 -11.40 9.93 10.16
C ASP A 39 -10.89 8.82 9.23
N SER A 40 -10.91 7.57 9.69
CA SER A 40 -10.46 6.45 8.85
C SER A 40 -11.39 6.23 7.67
N ARG A 41 -12.68 6.51 7.82
CA ARG A 41 -13.65 6.54 6.71
C ARG A 41 -13.29 7.62 5.70
N TYR A 42 -13.01 8.84 6.15
CA TYR A 42 -12.62 9.93 5.24
C TYR A 42 -11.39 9.56 4.41
N VAL A 43 -10.32 9.07 5.05
CA VAL A 43 -9.09 8.66 4.36
C VAL A 43 -9.36 7.52 3.38
N ARG A 44 -10.18 6.53 3.76
CA ARG A 44 -10.57 5.41 2.87
C ARG A 44 -11.30 5.88 1.62
N GLU A 45 -12.26 6.78 1.78
CA GLU A 45 -13.00 7.31 0.64
C GLU A 45 -12.09 8.19 -0.23
N ALA A 46 -11.22 9.02 0.35
CA ALA A 46 -10.23 9.78 -0.41
C ALA A 46 -9.32 8.86 -1.25
N MET A 47 -8.76 7.81 -0.63
CA MET A 47 -7.95 6.80 -1.34
C MET A 47 -8.71 6.13 -2.48
N TYR A 48 -9.96 5.74 -2.24
CA TYR A 48 -10.78 5.06 -3.25
C TYR A 48 -11.17 5.99 -4.41
N GLN A 49 -11.52 7.25 -4.12
CA GLN A 49 -11.80 8.26 -5.14
C GLN A 49 -10.56 8.55 -5.99
N THR A 50 -9.38 8.73 -5.37
CA THR A 50 -8.12 8.92 -6.09
C THR A 50 -7.80 7.71 -6.97
N ALA A 51 -8.00 6.49 -6.48
CA ALA A 51 -7.77 5.27 -7.26
C ALA A 51 -8.68 5.16 -8.50
N ARG A 52 -9.92 5.67 -8.43
CA ARG A 52 -10.90 5.57 -9.53
C ARG A 52 -10.89 6.73 -10.50
N TYR A 53 -10.67 7.93 -10.01
CA TYR A 53 -10.84 9.17 -10.76
C TYR A 53 -9.52 9.91 -10.98
N GLY A 54 -8.40 9.32 -10.55
CA GLY A 54 -7.07 9.87 -10.74
C GLY A 54 -6.71 10.91 -9.69
N GLY A 55 -5.46 11.36 -9.76
CA GLY A 55 -4.89 12.34 -8.84
C GLY A 55 -3.74 11.77 -8.00
N PHE A 56 -3.25 12.63 -7.11
CA PHE A 56 -2.13 12.35 -6.22
C PHE A 56 -2.61 12.49 -4.79
N LEU A 57 -2.43 11.45 -3.98
CA LEU A 57 -2.80 11.43 -2.57
C LEU A 57 -1.61 10.94 -1.75
N ALA A 58 -1.35 11.60 -0.63
CA ALA A 58 -0.44 11.12 0.39
C ALA A 58 -1.20 10.83 1.69
N VAL A 59 -0.97 9.64 2.25
CA VAL A 59 -1.52 9.21 3.53
C VAL A 59 -0.35 9.08 4.51
N SER A 60 -0.21 10.07 5.40
CA SER A 60 0.77 10.10 6.48
C SER A 60 0.16 9.64 7.81
N GLY A 61 1.00 9.19 8.74
CA GLY A 61 0.58 8.88 10.12
C GLY A 61 1.63 8.06 10.87
N GLU A 62 1.54 8.02 12.19
CA GLU A 62 2.49 7.31 13.06
C GLU A 62 2.49 5.78 12.85
N SER A 63 3.55 5.10 13.32
CA SER A 63 3.55 3.63 13.33
C SER A 63 2.34 3.09 14.10
N GLY A 64 1.66 2.09 13.56
CA GLY A 64 0.43 1.54 14.17
C GLY A 64 -0.85 2.32 13.88
N SER A 65 -0.81 3.45 13.17
CA SER A 65 -2.01 4.26 12.83
C SER A 65 -3.00 3.61 11.85
N GLY A 66 -2.75 2.37 11.40
CA GLY A 66 -3.62 1.64 10.47
C GLY A 66 -3.36 1.87 8.99
N LYS A 67 -2.31 2.59 8.57
CA LYS A 67 -1.95 2.81 7.15
C LYS A 67 -1.92 1.53 6.30
N THR A 68 -1.26 0.48 6.78
CA THR A 68 -1.20 -0.82 6.10
C THR A 68 -2.59 -1.45 5.98
N THR A 69 -3.42 -1.28 7.01
CA THR A 69 -4.81 -1.71 7.02
C THR A 69 -5.64 -0.96 5.98
N LEU A 70 -5.49 0.37 5.86
CA LEU A 70 -6.17 1.17 4.84
C LEU A 70 -5.76 0.78 3.42
N ARG A 71 -4.47 0.48 3.19
CA ARG A 71 -3.97 -0.05 1.90
C ARG A 71 -4.63 -1.38 1.56
N ARG A 72 -4.62 -2.34 2.50
CA ARG A 72 -5.26 -3.66 2.30
C ARG A 72 -6.76 -3.52 2.05
N TYR A 73 -7.42 -2.63 2.78
CA TYR A 73 -8.84 -2.30 2.60
C TYR A 73 -9.14 -1.77 1.20
N LEU A 74 -8.32 -0.85 0.68
CA LEU A 74 -8.47 -0.32 -0.67
C LEU A 74 -8.36 -1.44 -1.73
N ILE A 75 -7.33 -2.29 -1.62
CA ILE A 75 -7.10 -3.40 -2.55
C ILE A 75 -8.25 -4.40 -2.51
N ASP A 76 -8.70 -4.77 -1.31
CA ASP A 76 -9.87 -5.63 -1.12
C ASP A 76 -11.11 -5.06 -1.80
N ARG A 77 -11.40 -3.77 -1.58
CA ARG A 77 -12.53 -3.09 -2.22
C ARG A 77 -12.43 -3.06 -3.74
N ILE A 78 -11.25 -2.75 -4.30
CA ILE A 78 -10.99 -2.75 -5.74
C ILE A 78 -11.32 -4.11 -6.36
N ASN A 79 -10.88 -5.19 -5.70
CA ASN A 79 -11.11 -6.56 -6.15
C ASN A 79 -12.58 -6.98 -6.00
N ARG A 80 -13.18 -6.71 -4.83
CA ARG A 80 -14.57 -7.07 -4.52
C ARG A 80 -15.58 -6.38 -5.42
N GLU A 81 -15.33 -5.12 -5.75
CA GLU A 81 -16.20 -4.32 -6.63
C GLU A 81 -15.83 -4.47 -8.12
N ASN A 82 -14.83 -5.29 -8.45
CA ASN A 82 -14.31 -5.51 -9.80
C ASN A 82 -14.05 -4.20 -10.55
N THR A 83 -13.47 -3.22 -9.85
CA THR A 83 -13.18 -1.91 -10.44
C THR A 83 -12.04 -2.03 -11.46
N PRO A 84 -12.03 -1.23 -12.53
CA PRO A 84 -10.98 -1.27 -13.55
C PRO A 84 -9.69 -0.58 -13.08
N VAL A 85 -9.22 -0.89 -11.87
CA VAL A 85 -8.01 -0.33 -11.26
C VAL A 85 -6.98 -1.43 -11.12
N ILE A 86 -5.79 -1.21 -11.69
CA ILE A 86 -4.65 -2.11 -11.54
C ILE A 86 -3.76 -1.55 -10.43
N VAL A 87 -3.56 -2.34 -9.37
CA VAL A 87 -2.73 -1.94 -8.23
C VAL A 87 -1.28 -2.30 -8.50
N ILE A 88 -0.41 -1.29 -8.52
CA ILE A 88 1.03 -1.45 -8.70
C ILE A 88 1.71 -1.07 -7.39
N ALA A 89 2.33 -2.04 -6.72
CA ALA A 89 3.05 -1.84 -5.47
C ALA A 89 4.55 -2.05 -5.71
N PRO A 90 5.34 -0.98 -5.94
CA PRO A 90 6.77 -1.12 -6.15
C PRO A 90 7.43 -1.70 -4.89
N TYR A 91 8.06 -2.87 -5.03
CA TYR A 91 8.85 -3.47 -3.97
C TYR A 91 10.30 -3.03 -4.15
N ALA A 92 10.82 -2.29 -3.17
CA ALA A 92 12.26 -2.15 -3.00
C ALA A 92 12.70 -3.05 -1.84
N LEU A 93 13.25 -4.21 -2.18
CA LEU A 93 14.10 -4.96 -1.25
C LEU A 93 15.25 -4.02 -0.84
N ALA A 94 15.36 -3.74 0.46
CA ALA A 94 16.43 -2.92 1.06
C ALA A 94 16.48 -1.45 0.62
N MET A 95 15.38 -0.71 0.82
CA MET A 95 15.45 0.76 0.91
C MET A 95 16.24 1.12 2.18
N GLU A 96 17.52 1.43 2.02
CA GLU A 96 18.31 2.13 3.05
C GLU A 96 18.60 3.55 2.56
N ASP A 97 18.82 4.47 3.50
CA ASP A 97 18.92 5.92 3.27
C ASP A 97 20.04 6.36 2.31
N ASN A 98 20.93 5.45 1.86
CA ASN A 98 22.05 5.76 0.99
C ASN A 98 22.40 4.59 0.04
N ASP A 99 22.79 4.95 -1.19
CA ASP A 99 23.28 4.03 -2.25
C ASP A 99 24.55 3.23 -1.85
N VAL A 100 25.14 3.52 -0.69
CA VAL A 100 26.34 2.86 -0.16
C VAL A 100 26.02 1.58 0.61
N LYS A 101 24.80 1.41 1.14
CA LYS A 101 24.41 0.22 1.94
C LYS A 101 23.11 -0.46 1.50
N GLY A 102 22.25 0.21 0.73
CA GLY A 102 21.03 -0.38 0.16
C GLY A 102 20.68 0.19 -1.22
N LYS A 103 19.62 -0.35 -1.84
CA LYS A 103 19.10 0.19 -3.11
C LYS A 103 18.05 1.25 -2.78
N THR A 104 18.40 2.52 -2.99
CA THR A 104 17.43 3.63 -2.98
C THR A 104 16.31 3.34 -4.00
N LEU A 105 15.06 3.67 -3.67
CA LEU A 105 13.97 3.59 -4.64
C LEU A 105 14.20 4.65 -5.73
N LYS A 106 14.56 4.20 -6.93
CA LYS A 106 14.80 5.05 -8.10
C LYS A 106 13.58 5.05 -9.01
N ALA A 107 13.45 6.08 -9.85
CA ALA A 107 12.43 6.14 -10.89
C ALA A 107 12.42 4.87 -11.77
N SER A 108 13.59 4.25 -11.99
CA SER A 108 13.73 2.98 -12.68
C SER A 108 13.01 1.82 -12.00
N ASN A 109 12.98 1.77 -10.66
CA ASN A 109 12.27 0.71 -9.92
C ASN A 109 10.76 0.87 -10.00
N ILE A 110 10.27 2.11 -9.99
CA ILE A 110 8.85 2.42 -10.22
C ILE A 110 8.46 2.00 -11.63
N ALA A 111 9.24 2.41 -12.63
CA ALA A 111 9.05 2.05 -14.03
C ALA A 111 9.01 0.52 -14.19
N GLU A 112 10.04 -0.19 -13.72
CA GLU A 112 10.11 -1.66 -13.73
C GLU A 112 8.89 -2.31 -13.09
N SER A 113 8.42 -1.80 -11.95
CA SER A 113 7.23 -2.32 -11.28
C SER A 113 5.96 -2.13 -12.11
N ILE A 114 5.85 -1.02 -12.85
CA ILE A 114 4.73 -0.77 -13.77
C ILE A 114 4.74 -1.77 -14.92
N VAL A 115 5.88 -1.92 -15.61
CA VAL A 115 5.98 -2.87 -16.74
C VAL A 115 5.76 -4.30 -16.30
N ASN A 116 6.37 -4.73 -15.19
CA ASN A 116 6.16 -6.08 -14.67
C ASN A 116 4.69 -6.36 -14.32
N THR A 117 3.94 -5.35 -13.89
CA THR A 117 2.51 -5.52 -13.55
C THR A 117 1.62 -5.54 -14.79
N LEU A 118 1.91 -4.70 -15.80
CA LEU A 118 1.06 -4.56 -16.99
C LEU A 118 1.40 -5.58 -18.09
N SER A 119 2.69 -5.86 -18.29
CA SER A 119 3.23 -6.73 -19.34
C SER A 119 4.36 -7.61 -18.77
N PRO A 120 4.06 -8.59 -17.90
CA PRO A 120 5.07 -9.41 -17.21
C PRO A 120 5.99 -10.22 -18.14
N LEU A 121 5.66 -10.33 -19.43
CA LEU A 121 6.42 -11.08 -20.44
C LEU A 121 7.25 -10.18 -21.38
N GLU A 122 7.16 -8.86 -21.25
CA GLU A 122 7.91 -7.92 -22.10
C GLU A 122 9.20 -7.44 -21.44
N ASN A 123 10.29 -7.36 -22.21
CA ASN A 123 11.55 -6.81 -21.74
C ASN A 123 11.52 -5.27 -21.72
N LEU A 124 12.15 -4.68 -20.69
CA LEU A 124 12.23 -3.25 -20.32
C LEU A 124 12.66 -2.23 -21.41
N LYS A 125 12.90 -2.65 -22.65
CA LYS A 125 13.44 -1.79 -23.73
C LYS A 125 12.46 -0.76 -24.27
N ARG A 126 11.19 -0.74 -23.83
CA ARG A 126 10.11 -0.05 -24.57
C ARG A 126 9.18 0.82 -23.71
N PHE A 127 9.65 1.48 -22.66
CA PHE A 127 8.82 2.47 -21.95
C PHE A 127 8.24 3.56 -22.86
N PHE A 128 8.99 3.98 -23.88
CA PHE A 128 8.58 5.04 -24.81
C PHE A 128 7.64 4.56 -25.94
N GLU A 129 7.55 3.25 -26.22
CA GLU A 129 6.66 2.70 -27.26
C GLU A 129 5.30 2.26 -26.71
N LEU A 130 5.08 2.40 -25.40
CA LEU A 130 3.86 1.98 -24.70
C LEU A 130 2.73 3.03 -24.74
N GLU A 131 2.86 4.14 -25.47
CA GLU A 131 1.76 5.13 -25.54
C GLU A 131 0.51 4.60 -26.28
N ASP A 132 0.68 3.69 -27.25
CA ASP A 132 -0.42 3.07 -27.98
C ASP A 132 -0.99 1.86 -27.23
N GLY A 133 -1.95 2.12 -26.34
CA GLY A 133 -2.74 1.09 -25.65
C GLY A 133 -2.93 1.31 -24.15
N PHE A 134 -2.25 2.29 -23.55
CA PHE A 134 -2.43 2.60 -22.14
C PHE A 134 -3.78 3.31 -21.93
N LYS A 135 -4.66 2.69 -21.13
CA LYS A 135 -5.83 3.38 -20.60
C LYS A 135 -5.33 4.59 -19.80
N LYS A 136 -5.62 5.78 -20.31
CA LYS A 136 -5.23 7.06 -19.71
C LYS A 136 -5.96 7.24 -18.37
N LEU A 137 -5.29 6.89 -17.26
CA LEU A 137 -5.39 7.53 -15.94
C LEU A 137 -4.44 6.79 -14.96
N LEU A 138 -3.35 7.41 -14.55
CA LEU A 138 -2.50 6.90 -13.46
C LEU A 138 -2.81 7.71 -12.20
N SER A 139 -3.32 7.04 -11.16
CA SER A 139 -3.43 7.60 -9.81
C SER A 139 -2.20 7.20 -9.01
N ILE A 140 -1.64 8.11 -8.20
CA ILE A 140 -0.52 7.77 -7.32
C ILE A 140 -0.93 8.02 -5.86
N ILE A 141 -0.87 6.96 -5.05
CA ILE A 141 -1.16 7.01 -3.62
C ILE A 141 0.13 6.68 -2.85
N TRP A 142 0.66 7.66 -2.15
CA TRP A 142 1.81 7.52 -1.27
C TRP A 142 1.33 7.19 0.14
N ILE A 143 1.96 6.21 0.78
CA ILE A 143 1.63 5.81 2.16
C ILE A 143 2.92 5.77 2.95
N GLY A 144 3.02 6.60 4.00
CA GLY A 144 4.28 6.76 4.73
C GLY A 144 4.10 7.25 6.17
N GLN A 145 5.21 7.37 6.88
CA GLN A 145 5.28 7.99 8.20
C GLN A 145 5.11 9.51 8.11
N PRO A 146 4.99 10.26 9.23
CA PRO A 146 4.78 11.70 9.20
C PRO A 146 5.85 12.47 8.42
N ASP A 147 7.09 11.98 8.37
CA ASP A 147 8.18 12.60 7.59
C ASP A 147 7.91 12.66 6.07
N LEU A 148 7.00 11.82 5.57
CA LEU A 148 6.53 11.89 4.18
C LEU A 148 5.84 13.24 3.90
N GLU A 149 5.10 13.76 4.86
CA GLU A 149 4.39 15.04 4.73
C GLU A 149 5.38 16.21 4.64
N LEU A 150 6.42 16.20 5.48
CA LEU A 150 7.51 17.18 5.44
C LEU A 150 8.23 17.15 4.09
N THR A 151 8.50 15.95 3.59
CA THR A 151 9.14 15.77 2.29
C THR A 151 8.27 16.35 1.18
N LEU A 152 6.99 15.95 1.09
CA LEU A 152 6.11 16.38 0.01
C LEU A 152 5.84 17.89 0.06
N ASN A 153 5.64 18.47 1.23
CA ASN A 153 5.46 19.92 1.37
C ASN A 153 6.67 20.70 0.84
N PHE A 154 7.88 20.15 0.94
CA PHE A 154 9.09 20.77 0.38
C PHE A 154 9.14 20.73 -1.17
N TRP A 155 8.50 19.76 -1.81
CA TRP A 155 8.50 19.62 -3.28
C TRP A 155 7.35 20.35 -3.98
N PHE A 156 6.30 20.72 -3.24
CA PHE A 156 5.10 21.38 -3.78
C PHE A 156 5.04 22.90 -3.52
N TYR A 157 6.13 23.48 -2.98
CA TYR A 157 6.38 24.93 -2.90
C TYR A 157 7.64 25.29 -3.70
#